data_AF-C3ZUZ3-F1
#
_entry.id   AF-C3ZUZ3-F1
#
_cell.length_a   1.000
_cell.length_b   1.000
_cell.length_c   1.000
_cell.angle_alpha   90.00
_cell.angle_beta   90.00
_cell.angle_gamma   90.00
#
_symmetry.space_group_name_H-M   'P 1'
#
loop_
_entity.id
_entity.type
_entity.pdbx_description
1 polymer ?
#
loop_
_entity_poly.entity_id
_entity_poly.type
_entity_poly.pdbx_seq_one_letter_code
_entity_poly.pdbx_strand_id
1 'polypeptide(L)'
;CIPVIFWCDGFIDCGQGEDESDLPYYVCYEDEFQCLNGSCIPDDYWCDGEVNCLQGEDESICGVRVCQDSERHCLDGWCIPEHYWCDGHYIDCLQGEDESDCGAVGCQGSERQCSDGRCIPEHYWCDGHSDCSQGEDESDCRGEQPTTLTAIGR
;
A
#
# COMPACT_ATOMS: atom_id res chain seq x y z
N CYS A 1 -11.01 -40.25 5.85
CA CYS A 1 -10.87 -38.91 5.26
C CYS A 1 -10.45 -37.98 6.38
N ILE A 2 -9.25 -37.42 6.29
CA ILE A 2 -8.73 -36.42 7.21
C ILE A 2 -8.67 -35.06 6.50
N PRO A 3 -8.81 -33.93 7.22
CA PRO A 3 -8.55 -32.59 6.67
C PRO A 3 -7.16 -32.49 6.06
N VAL A 4 -7.01 -31.66 5.03
CA VAL A 4 -5.74 -31.48 4.30
C VAL A 4 -4.60 -30.95 5.16
N ILE A 5 -4.90 -30.32 6.30
CA ILE A 5 -3.92 -29.82 7.26
C ILE A 5 -3.21 -30.94 8.05
N PHE A 6 -3.77 -32.15 8.06
CA PHE A 6 -3.19 -33.33 8.72
C PHE A 6 -2.43 -34.22 7.72
N TRP A 7 -2.10 -33.68 6.54
CA TRP A 7 -1.24 -34.37 5.60
C TRP A 7 0.16 -33.81 5.78
N CYS A 8 1.14 -34.68 6.02
CA CYS A 8 2.54 -34.32 6.22
C CYS A 8 2.76 -33.29 7.36
N ASP A 9 1.95 -33.34 8.42
CA ASP A 9 2.09 -32.45 9.58
C ASP A 9 3.06 -33.01 10.65
N GLY A 10 3.65 -34.18 10.36
CA GLY A 10 4.61 -34.85 11.23
C GLY A 10 3.95 -35.69 12.33
N PHE A 11 2.62 -35.79 12.33
CA PHE A 11 1.85 -36.68 13.18
C PHE A 11 1.19 -37.77 12.33
N ILE A 12 0.95 -38.93 12.94
CA ILE A 12 0.26 -40.03 12.26
C ILE A 12 -1.23 -39.86 12.53
N ASP A 13 -1.92 -39.23 11.59
CA ASP A 13 -3.35 -38.95 11.64
C ASP A 13 -4.15 -39.87 10.69
N CYS A 14 -3.48 -40.52 9.73
CA CYS A 14 -4.07 -41.49 8.81
C CYS A 14 -3.36 -42.85 8.79
N GLY A 15 -4.08 -43.89 9.25
CA GLY A 15 -3.62 -45.27 9.09
C GLY A 15 -2.34 -45.56 9.87
N GLN A 16 -1.29 -46.02 9.18
CA GLN A 16 0.05 -46.28 9.74
C GLN A 16 1.06 -45.20 9.31
N GLY A 17 0.59 -43.97 9.12
CA GLY A 17 1.40 -42.85 8.62
C GLY A 17 1.33 -42.74 7.11
N GLU A 18 0.19 -43.08 6.50
CA GLU A 18 0.01 -42.97 5.05
C GLU A 18 0.02 -41.50 4.60
N ASP A 19 -0.58 -40.66 5.43
CA ASP A 19 -0.52 -39.20 5.43
C ASP A 19 0.89 -38.63 5.57
N GLU A 20 1.85 -39.44 6.02
CA GLU A 20 3.26 -39.08 6.21
C GLU A 20 4.20 -39.82 5.24
N SER A 21 3.67 -40.70 4.39
CA SER A 21 4.47 -41.65 3.59
C SER A 21 4.69 -41.24 2.14
N ASP A 22 3.91 -40.26 1.63
CA ASP A 22 3.98 -39.77 0.25
C ASP A 22 4.48 -38.31 0.21
N LEU A 23 5.81 -38.13 0.22
CA LEU A 23 6.45 -36.84 -0.10
C LEU A 23 6.36 -36.59 -1.62
N PRO A 24 6.06 -35.38 -2.13
CA PRO A 24 6.83 -34.18 -1.78
C PRO A 24 6.03 -32.86 -1.89
N TYR A 25 5.48 -32.36 -0.79
CA TYR A 25 5.22 -30.92 -0.67
C TYR A 25 5.14 -30.64 0.82
N TYR A 26 6.21 -30.10 1.40
CA TYR A 26 6.09 -29.37 2.65
C TYR A 26 5.15 -28.21 2.34
N VAL A 27 3.89 -28.32 2.75
CA VAL A 27 2.95 -27.20 2.67
C VAL A 27 3.31 -26.33 3.86
N CYS A 28 4.04 -25.24 3.61
CA CYS A 28 4.28 -24.23 4.62
C CYS A 28 2.92 -23.67 5.12
N TYR A 29 2.88 -23.14 6.33
CA TYR A 29 1.66 -22.51 6.84
C TYR A 29 1.23 -21.34 5.94
N GLU A 30 -0.01 -20.88 6.07
CA GLU A 30 -0.55 -19.80 5.23
C GLU A 30 0.28 -18.50 5.29
N ASP A 31 1.02 -18.32 6.39
CA ASP A 31 1.88 -17.17 6.69
C ASP A 31 3.39 -17.47 6.47
N GLU A 32 3.73 -18.52 5.71
CA GLU A 32 5.12 -18.95 5.52
C GLU A 32 5.45 -19.19 4.03
N PHE A 33 6.63 -18.74 3.61
CA PHE A 33 7.21 -19.04 2.30
C PHE A 33 8.14 -20.25 2.33
N GLN A 34 8.10 -21.01 1.24
CA GLN A 34 8.95 -22.17 1.03
C GLN A 34 10.24 -21.81 0.29
N CYS A 35 11.39 -22.00 0.94
CA CYS A 35 12.71 -22.00 0.35
C CYS A 35 12.87 -23.16 -0.67
N LEU A 36 13.83 -23.06 -1.59
CA LEU A 36 14.10 -24.08 -2.62
C LEU A 36 14.57 -25.42 -2.02
N ASN A 37 15.14 -25.39 -0.83
CA ASN A 37 15.52 -26.60 -0.09
C ASN A 37 14.33 -27.26 0.63
N GLY A 38 13.13 -26.67 0.57
CA GLY A 38 11.91 -27.14 1.23
C GLY A 38 11.72 -26.64 2.66
N SER A 39 12.62 -25.80 3.19
CA SER A 39 12.44 -25.11 4.48
C SER A 39 11.37 -24.03 4.36
N CYS A 40 10.64 -23.77 5.44
CA CYS A 40 9.66 -22.69 5.53
C CYS A 40 10.23 -21.53 6.35
N ILE A 41 9.99 -20.30 5.90
CA ILE A 41 10.30 -19.07 6.63
C ILE A 41 9.02 -18.23 6.74
N PRO A 42 8.85 -17.39 7.78
CA PRO A 42 7.75 -16.43 7.85
C PRO A 42 7.65 -15.55 6.60
N ASP A 43 6.45 -15.11 6.25
CA ASP A 43 6.25 -14.22 5.10
C ASP A 43 7.02 -12.91 5.22
N ASP A 44 7.10 -12.37 6.45
CA ASP A 44 7.89 -11.20 6.82
C ASP A 44 9.39 -11.33 6.48
N TYR A 45 9.90 -12.56 6.34
CA TYR A 45 11.33 -12.85 6.12
C TYR A 45 11.68 -13.04 4.64
N TRP A 46 10.69 -12.91 3.75
CA TRP A 46 10.93 -12.96 2.32
C TRP A 46 11.28 -11.56 1.79
N CYS A 47 12.48 -11.41 1.23
CA CYS A 47 13.03 -10.12 0.77
C CYS A 47 13.17 -9.06 1.87
N ASP A 48 13.44 -9.43 3.11
CA ASP A 48 13.59 -8.51 4.25
C ASP A 48 14.99 -7.86 4.30
N GLY A 49 15.91 -8.28 3.42
CA GLY A 49 17.28 -7.82 3.39
C GLY A 49 18.24 -8.67 4.23
N GLU A 50 17.75 -9.71 4.90
CA GLU A 50 18.52 -10.69 5.64
C GLU A 50 18.41 -12.07 4.97
N VAL A 51 19.52 -12.81 4.93
CA VAL A 51 19.51 -14.15 4.33
C VAL A 51 18.96 -15.16 5.34
N ASN A 52 17.69 -15.50 5.18
CA ASN A 52 16.93 -16.44 5.98
C ASN A 52 16.83 -17.84 5.32
N CYS A 53 16.82 -17.93 3.99
CA CYS A 53 16.95 -19.21 3.30
C CYS A 53 18.41 -19.66 3.16
N LEU A 54 18.63 -20.98 3.10
CA LEU A 54 19.97 -21.58 3.12
C LEU A 54 20.87 -21.12 1.96
N GLN A 55 20.28 -20.85 0.79
CA GLN A 55 21.02 -20.40 -0.40
C GLN A 55 20.77 -18.90 -0.67
N GLY A 56 20.12 -18.20 0.28
CA GLY A 56 19.71 -16.81 0.13
C GLY A 56 18.69 -16.62 -0.98
N GLU A 57 17.89 -17.64 -1.31
CA GLU A 57 16.86 -17.52 -2.35
C GLU A 57 15.73 -16.55 -1.97
N ASP A 58 15.46 -16.39 -0.69
CA ASP A 58 14.57 -15.36 -0.14
C ASP A 58 15.01 -13.93 -0.50
N GLU A 59 16.31 -13.71 -0.68
CA GLU A 59 16.87 -12.40 -1.06
C GLU A 59 17.26 -12.33 -2.55
N SER A 60 17.75 -13.43 -3.11
CA SER A 60 18.30 -13.49 -4.47
C SER A 60 17.25 -13.83 -5.53
N ILE A 61 16.12 -14.41 -5.12
CA ILE A 61 14.93 -14.66 -5.95
C ILE A 61 13.78 -13.79 -5.44
N CYS A 62 14.13 -12.57 -5.03
CA CYS A 62 13.16 -11.52 -4.95
C CYS A 62 12.74 -11.15 -6.38
N GLY A 63 11.56 -11.63 -6.81
CA GLY A 63 10.84 -10.97 -7.89
C GLY A 63 10.58 -9.50 -7.50
N VAL A 64 9.98 -8.70 -8.38
CA VAL A 64 9.37 -7.43 -7.93
C VAL A 64 8.45 -7.81 -6.76
N ARG A 65 8.80 -7.44 -5.51
CA ARG A 65 8.14 -7.87 -4.26
C ARG A 65 6.65 -7.95 -4.50
N VAL A 66 5.94 -9.07 -4.43
CA VAL A 66 4.50 -8.99 -4.69
C VAL A 66 3.88 -8.27 -3.48
N CYS A 67 3.62 -6.96 -3.63
CA CYS A 67 2.99 -6.16 -2.59
C CYS A 67 1.68 -6.85 -2.17
N GLN A 68 1.39 -6.83 -0.87
CA GLN A 68 0.12 -7.36 -0.37
C GLN A 68 -1.05 -6.59 -1.02
N ASP A 69 -2.27 -7.16 -0.98
CA ASP A 69 -3.45 -6.54 -1.62
C ASP A 69 -3.72 -5.09 -1.16
N SER A 70 -3.21 -4.70 0.02
CA SER A 70 -3.32 -3.35 0.60
C SER A 70 -2.07 -2.48 0.44
N GLU A 71 -1.14 -2.85 -0.44
CA GLU A 71 0.13 -2.17 -0.65
C GLU A 71 0.33 -1.85 -2.13
N ARG A 72 1.06 -0.76 -2.41
CA ARG A 72 1.43 -0.30 -3.75
C ARG A 72 2.94 -0.35 -3.97
N HIS A 73 3.29 -0.61 -5.22
CA HIS A 73 4.67 -0.71 -5.70
C HIS A 73 5.31 0.64 -5.97
N CYS A 74 6.38 0.93 -5.24
CA CYS A 74 7.37 1.93 -5.62
C CYS A 74 8.19 1.43 -6.83
N LEU A 75 8.67 2.35 -7.66
CA LEU A 75 9.57 2.13 -8.78
C LEU A 75 10.92 1.54 -8.34
N ASP A 76 11.34 1.82 -7.10
CA ASP A 76 12.54 1.26 -6.49
C ASP A 76 12.35 -0.20 -6.00
N GLY A 77 11.15 -0.78 -6.19
CA GLY A 77 10.83 -2.16 -5.84
C GLY A 77 10.37 -2.37 -4.39
N TRP A 78 10.19 -1.28 -3.64
CA TRP A 78 9.60 -1.29 -2.30
C TRP A 78 8.07 -1.27 -2.37
N CYS A 79 7.43 -1.76 -1.31
CA CYS A 79 5.99 -1.70 -1.15
C CYS A 79 5.67 -0.72 -0.03
N ILE A 80 4.73 0.19 -0.27
CA ILE A 80 4.16 1.04 0.75
C ILE A 80 2.66 0.75 0.88
N PRO A 81 2.08 0.83 2.08
CA PRO A 81 0.64 0.73 2.24
C PRO A 81 -0.12 1.69 1.31
N GLU A 82 -1.27 1.24 0.77
CA GLU A 82 -2.04 2.00 -0.22
C GLU A 82 -2.45 3.39 0.30
N HIS A 83 -2.62 3.54 1.62
CA HIS A 83 -2.99 4.79 2.26
C HIS A 83 -1.87 5.83 2.35
N TYR A 84 -0.61 5.43 2.13
CA TYR A 84 0.54 6.34 2.04
C TYR A 84 0.79 6.86 0.63
N TRP A 85 -0.04 6.47 -0.32
CA TRP A 85 0.14 6.88 -1.70
C TRP A 85 -0.87 7.98 -2.01
N CYS A 86 -0.34 9.16 -2.36
CA CYS A 86 -1.04 10.43 -2.45
C CYS A 86 -1.60 10.91 -1.11
N ASP A 87 -0.85 10.73 -0.03
CA ASP A 87 -1.27 11.12 1.32
C ASP A 87 -0.99 12.61 1.64
N GLY A 88 -0.20 13.28 0.80
CA GLY A 88 0.09 14.70 0.87
C GLY A 88 0.94 15.11 2.07
N HIS A 89 1.51 14.16 2.81
CA HIS A 89 2.22 14.40 4.06
C HIS A 89 3.73 14.22 3.93
N TYR A 90 4.20 13.11 3.35
CA TYR A 90 5.61 12.78 3.19
C TYR A 90 5.91 12.04 1.88
N ILE A 91 7.20 11.96 1.53
CA ILE A 91 7.67 11.10 0.43
C ILE A 91 7.98 9.75 1.06
N ASP A 92 7.11 8.77 0.81
CA ASP A 92 7.19 7.40 1.33
C ASP A 92 7.90 6.46 0.35
N CYS A 93 7.85 6.71 -0.97
CA CYS A 93 8.73 6.05 -1.95
C CYS A 93 10.06 6.81 -2.13
N LEU A 94 11.16 6.11 -2.43
CA LEU A 94 12.50 6.72 -2.45
C LEU A 94 12.64 7.82 -3.52
N GLN A 95 11.95 7.73 -4.66
CA GLN A 95 11.90 8.80 -5.67
C GLN A 95 10.64 9.69 -5.60
N GLY A 96 9.77 9.49 -4.62
CA GLY A 96 8.54 10.30 -4.49
C GLY A 96 7.46 9.99 -5.54
N GLU A 97 7.48 8.82 -6.18
CA GLU A 97 6.38 8.42 -7.08
C GLU A 97 5.03 8.25 -6.38
N ASP A 98 5.03 7.94 -5.09
CA ASP A 98 3.83 7.89 -4.25
C ASP A 98 3.08 9.22 -4.23
N GLU A 99 3.79 10.34 -4.38
CA GLU A 99 3.22 11.69 -4.40
C GLU A 99 3.21 12.34 -5.80
N SER A 100 3.99 11.80 -6.76
CA SER A 100 4.15 12.39 -8.10
C SER A 100 3.47 11.59 -9.22
N ASP A 101 3.22 10.30 -9.03
CA ASP A 101 2.41 9.43 -9.89
C ASP A 101 1.07 9.07 -9.24
N CYS A 102 0.52 10.04 -8.52
CA CYS A 102 -0.91 10.19 -8.39
C CYS A 102 -1.43 10.46 -9.80
N GLY A 103 -1.85 9.42 -10.53
CA GLY A 103 -2.44 9.58 -11.86
C GLY A 103 -3.53 10.66 -11.87
N ALA A 104 -4.17 10.93 -13.00
CA ALA A 104 -5.29 11.89 -13.09
C ALA A 104 -6.56 11.48 -12.28
N VAL A 105 -6.40 10.74 -11.18
CA VAL A 105 -7.28 10.66 -10.03
C VAL A 105 -7.33 12.05 -9.42
N GLY A 106 -8.38 12.80 -9.75
CA GLY A 106 -8.66 14.07 -9.10
C GLY A 106 -8.57 13.91 -7.59
N CYS A 107 -8.00 14.93 -6.94
CA CYS A 107 -7.76 15.02 -5.50
C CYS A 107 -8.72 14.21 -4.64
N GLN A 108 -8.18 13.48 -3.66
CA GLN A 108 -8.92 12.47 -2.93
C GLN A 108 -9.94 13.10 -1.97
N GLY A 109 -11.12 12.49 -1.86
CA GLY A 109 -12.16 12.94 -0.93
C GLY A 109 -12.83 14.25 -1.34
N SER A 110 -12.79 15.25 -0.45
CA SER A 110 -13.35 16.59 -0.65
C SER A 110 -12.24 17.60 -0.93
N GLU A 111 -11.30 17.24 -1.78
CA GLU A 111 -10.21 18.11 -2.23
C GLU A 111 -10.39 18.40 -3.71
N ARG A 112 -9.88 19.56 -4.15
CA ARG A 112 -9.97 20.01 -5.53
C ARG A 112 -8.58 20.44 -6.01
N GLN A 113 -8.29 20.16 -7.27
CA GLN A 113 -6.96 20.33 -7.86
C GLN A 113 -6.78 21.74 -8.42
N CYS A 114 -5.71 22.41 -7.99
CA CYS A 114 -5.14 23.59 -8.60
C CYS A 114 -4.55 23.24 -9.99
N SER A 115 -4.40 24.22 -10.88
CA SER A 115 -3.85 24.03 -12.23
C SER A 115 -2.36 23.70 -12.23
N ASP A 116 -1.66 23.95 -11.12
CA ASP A 116 -0.28 23.54 -10.88
C ASP A 116 -0.15 22.08 -10.38
N GLY A 117 -1.28 21.40 -10.22
CA GLY A 117 -1.36 20.01 -9.76
C GLY A 117 -1.53 19.85 -8.25
N ARG A 118 -1.43 20.92 -7.46
CA ARG A 118 -1.63 20.89 -6.00
C ARG A 118 -3.09 20.56 -5.67
N CYS A 119 -3.32 19.71 -4.68
CA CYS A 119 -4.65 19.50 -4.11
C CYS A 119 -4.85 20.40 -2.89
N ILE A 120 -5.97 21.11 -2.83
CA ILE A 120 -6.39 21.83 -1.64
C ILE A 120 -7.81 21.37 -1.25
N PRO A 121 -8.13 21.33 0.06
CA PRO A 121 -9.48 21.07 0.52
C PRO A 121 -10.55 21.94 -0.14
N GLU A 122 -11.70 21.35 -0.45
CA GLU A 122 -12.82 21.99 -1.13
C GLU A 122 -13.34 23.24 -0.39
N HIS A 123 -13.13 23.33 0.93
CA HIS A 123 -13.49 24.48 1.75
C HIS A 123 -12.55 25.68 1.63
N TYR A 124 -11.36 25.51 1.04
CA TYR A 124 -10.45 26.61 0.69
C TYR A 124 -10.74 27.22 -0.68
N TRP A 125 -11.68 26.65 -1.43
CA TRP A 125 -12.13 27.28 -2.66
C TRP A 125 -13.17 28.33 -2.33
N CYS A 126 -12.96 29.56 -2.80
CA CYS A 126 -13.84 30.70 -2.56
C CYS A 126 -13.94 31.09 -1.08
N ASP A 127 -12.88 30.90 -0.30
CA ASP A 127 -12.82 31.28 1.11
C ASP A 127 -12.29 32.72 1.30
N GLY A 128 -11.85 33.36 0.21
CA GLY A 128 -11.31 34.71 0.18
C GLY A 128 -9.79 34.79 0.36
N HIS A 129 -9.11 33.65 0.43
CA HIS A 129 -7.66 33.52 0.49
C HIS A 129 -7.12 32.82 -0.77
N SER A 130 -5.90 33.15 -1.17
CA SER A 130 -5.26 32.51 -2.33
C SER A 130 -4.41 31.34 -1.83
N ASP A 131 -4.95 30.14 -1.91
CA ASP A 131 -4.31 28.89 -1.49
C ASP A 131 -3.71 28.12 -2.69
N CYS A 132 -4.23 28.31 -3.90
CA CYS A 132 -3.53 27.88 -5.12
C CYS A 132 -2.42 28.85 -5.51
N SER A 133 -1.36 28.35 -6.18
CA SER A 133 -0.19 29.14 -6.57
C SER A 133 -0.51 30.34 -7.48
N GLN A 134 -1.63 30.26 -8.20
CA GLN A 134 -2.10 31.30 -9.12
C GLN A 134 -3.40 31.98 -8.64
N GLY A 135 -3.87 31.67 -7.42
CA GLY A 135 -5.13 32.18 -6.86
C GLY A 135 -6.37 31.77 -7.66
N GLU A 136 -6.29 30.63 -8.34
CA GLU A 136 -7.37 30.15 -9.21
C GLU A 136 -8.57 29.61 -8.43
N ASP A 137 -8.33 29.15 -7.21
CA ASP A 137 -9.30 28.83 -6.18
C ASP A 137 -10.28 29.97 -5.86
N GLU A 138 -9.85 31.21 -6.12
CA GLU A 138 -10.64 32.44 -5.91
C GLU A 138 -11.17 33.07 -7.22
N SER A 139 -10.86 32.47 -8.37
CA SER A 139 -11.03 33.14 -9.67
C SER A 139 -12.34 32.81 -10.41
N ASP A 140 -12.95 31.64 -10.18
CA ASP A 140 -14.24 31.22 -10.76
C ASP A 140 -15.31 30.95 -9.67
N CYS A 141 -15.33 31.80 -8.66
CA CYS A 141 -16.34 31.77 -7.61
C CYS A 141 -17.64 32.38 -8.15
N ARG A 142 -18.56 31.52 -8.62
CA ARG A 142 -19.90 31.94 -9.04
C ARG A 142 -20.75 32.38 -7.86
N GLY A 143 -20.49 33.59 -7.37
CA GLY A 143 -21.46 34.39 -6.64
C GLY A 143 -21.72 34.01 -5.18
N GLU A 144 -20.90 33.18 -4.54
CA GLU A 144 -20.86 33.15 -3.08
C GLU A 144 -19.93 34.25 -2.60
N GLN A 145 -20.49 35.46 -2.60
CA GLN A 145 -20.05 36.51 -1.71
C GLN A 145 -19.94 35.90 -0.31
N PRO A 146 -18.82 36.05 0.41
CA PRO A 146 -18.85 35.87 1.84
C PRO A 146 -19.92 36.84 2.34
N THR A 147 -20.91 36.36 3.09
CA THR A 147 -21.90 37.20 3.77
C THR A 147 -21.20 38.07 4.81
N THR A 148 -20.48 39.09 4.35
CA THR A 148 -19.94 40.18 5.16
C THR A 148 -20.95 41.30 5.10
N LEU A 149 -22.05 41.18 5.86
CA LEU A 149 -22.92 42.32 6.20
C LEU A 149 -23.88 41.92 7.33
N THR A 150 -23.45 42.08 8.59
CA THR A 150 -24.35 42.67 9.58
C THR A 150 -23.70 43.97 10.04
N ALA A 151 -24.20 45.04 9.44
CA ALA A 151 -23.91 46.41 9.78
C ALA A 151 -24.31 46.73 11.23
N ILE A 152 -23.55 47.65 11.78
CA ILE A 152 -23.72 48.34 13.07
C ILE A 152 -25.16 48.88 13.21
N GLY A 153 -25.87 48.43 14.24
CA GLY A 153 -27.11 49.05 14.73
C GLY A 153 -26.82 49.84 16.00
N ARG A 154 -27.03 51.15 15.94
CA ARG A 154 -27.01 52.10 17.06
C ARG A 154 -28.04 51.79 18.13
#